data_AF-A0A2M7PL14-F1
#
_entry.id   AF-A0A2M7PL14-F1
#
_cell.length_a   1.000
_cell.length_b   1.000
_cell.length_c   1.000
_cell.angle_alpha   90.00
_cell.angle_beta   90.00
_cell.angle_gamma   90.00
#
_symmetry.space_group_name_H-M   'P 1'
#
loop_
_entity.id
_entity.type
_entity.pdbx_description
1 polymer ?
#
loop_
_entity_poly.entity_id
_entity_poly.type
_entity_poly.pdbx_seq_one_letter_code
_entity_poly.pdbx_strand_id
1 'polypeptide(L)' 'MTKTENDQNINHGESQAEVSHEATLYAEPIFRVGNFSVTNSLLNSWVAVFILVVFFILVGKKVAKIPKGAQNIFEII' A
#
# COMPACT_ATOMS: atom_id res chain seq x y z
N MET A 1 -35.70 -54.71 18.87
CA MET A 1 -36.22 -53.58 18.08
C MET A 1 -35.07 -52.62 17.85
N THR A 2 -34.30 -52.89 16.81
CA THR A 2 -33.03 -52.21 16.48
C THR A 2 -33.37 -50.86 15.85
N LYS A 3 -33.01 -49.76 16.53
CA LYS A 3 -33.13 -48.41 15.98
C LYS A 3 -31.79 -48.00 15.38
N THR A 4 -31.76 -47.94 14.06
CA THR A 4 -31.15 -46.87 13.25
C THR A 4 -29.70 -46.47 13.57
N GLU A 5 -28.74 -47.08 12.88
CA GLU A 5 -27.44 -46.47 12.59
C GLU A 5 -27.51 -45.91 11.17
N ASN A 6 -27.80 -44.62 11.04
CA ASN A 6 -27.66 -43.88 9.80
C ASN A 6 -27.02 -42.53 10.11
N ASP A 7 -26.00 -42.21 9.31
CA ASP A 7 -25.35 -40.92 9.14
C ASP A 7 -24.64 -40.32 10.34
N GLN A 8 -23.31 -40.44 10.36
CA GLN A 8 -22.43 -39.27 10.45
C GLN A 8 -21.16 -39.52 9.63
N ASN A 9 -21.24 -39.24 8.33
CA ASN A 9 -20.07 -38.93 7.50
C ASN A 9 -19.47 -37.61 8.03
N ILE A 10 -18.52 -37.71 8.97
CA ILE A 10 -17.78 -36.56 9.47
C ILE A 10 -16.81 -36.11 8.37
N ASN A 11 -17.31 -35.33 7.42
CA ASN A 11 -16.47 -34.50 6.57
C ASN A 11 -15.79 -33.48 7.49
N HIS A 12 -14.57 -33.80 7.94
CA HIS A 12 -13.62 -32.79 8.40
C HIS A 12 -13.23 -31.96 7.17
N GLY A 13 -14.13 -31.08 6.76
CA GLY A 13 -13.74 -29.85 6.11
C GLY A 13 -12.98 -29.05 7.16
N GLU A 14 -11.68 -29.34 7.28
CA GLU A 14 -10.72 -28.38 7.80
C GLU A 14 -10.85 -27.15 6.90
N SER A 15 -11.76 -26.26 7.28
CA SER A 15 -11.60 -24.85 6.96
C SER A 15 -10.35 -24.46 7.73
N GLN A 16 -9.21 -24.71 7.12
CA GLN A 16 -7.96 -24.02 7.40
C GLN A 16 -8.32 -22.56 7.18
N ALA A 17 -8.81 -21.92 8.24
CA ALA A 17 -8.81 -20.49 8.36
C ALA A 17 -7.36 -20.12 8.15
N GLU A 18 -7.05 -19.73 6.93
CA GLU A 18 -5.76 -19.19 6.52
C GLU A 18 -5.51 -18.04 7.48
N VAL A 19 -4.71 -18.32 8.52
CA VAL A 19 -4.18 -17.28 9.38
C VAL A 19 -3.25 -16.54 8.45
N SER A 20 -3.79 -15.51 7.78
CA SER A 20 -2.99 -14.54 7.06
C SER A 20 -2.04 -13.98 8.10
N HIS A 21 -0.82 -14.50 8.12
CA HIS A 21 0.29 -13.95 8.86
C HIS A 21 0.63 -12.62 8.19
N GLU A 22 -0.24 -11.63 8.38
CA GLU A 22 -0.01 -10.28 7.90
C GLU A 22 1.28 -9.81 8.56
N ALA A 23 2.31 -9.60 7.75
CA ALA A 23 3.56 -9.02 8.18
C ALA A 23 3.24 -7.60 8.66
N THR A 24 3.03 -7.46 9.97
CA THR A 24 2.80 -6.18 10.62
C THR A 24 4.11 -5.40 10.53
N LEU A 25 4.19 -4.52 9.53
CA LEU A 25 5.35 -3.68 9.32
C LEU A 25 5.34 -2.57 10.38
N TYR A 26 5.95 -2.85 11.52
CA TYR A 26 5.99 -1.92 12.65
C TYR A 26 6.81 -0.68 12.31
N ALA A 27 6.30 0.48 12.71
CA ALA A 27 7.01 1.74 12.58
C ALA A 27 8.10 1.84 13.67
N GLU A 28 9.25 1.22 13.43
CA GLU A 28 10.36 1.23 14.38
C GLU A 28 11.00 2.63 14.47
N PRO A 29 11.29 3.11 15.69
CA PRO A 29 11.95 4.40 15.90
C PRO A 29 13.42 4.32 15.49
N ILE A 30 13.81 5.13 14.51
CA ILE A 30 15.19 5.23 14.01
C ILE A 30 16.00 6.31 14.74
N PHE A 31 15.34 7.39 15.18
CA PHE A 31 15.97 8.41 16.02
C PHE A 31 14.93 9.10 16.90
N ARG A 32 15.40 9.77 17.96
CA ARG A 32 14.53 10.55 18.87
C ARG A 32 15.01 11.99 18.94
N VAL A 33 14.09 12.93 18.80
CA VAL A 33 14.34 14.36 18.99
C VAL A 33 13.63 14.76 20.28
N GLY A 34 14.39 14.84 21.38
CA GLY A 34 13.83 14.99 22.72
C GLY A 34 12.87 13.85 23.06
N ASN A 35 11.58 14.19 23.24
CA ASN A 35 10.53 13.22 23.55
C ASN A 35 9.82 12.63 22.33
N PHE A 36 10.16 13.07 21.11
CA PHE A 36 9.52 12.63 19.88
C PHE A 36 10.35 11.54 19.20
N SER A 37 9.74 10.40 18.87
CA SER A 37 10.37 9.33 18.10
C SER A 37 10.09 9.49 16.61
N VAL A 38 11.12 9.61 15.79
CA VAL A 38 11.00 9.52 14.35
C VAL A 38 11.16 8.06 13.95
N THR A 39 10.14 7.54 13.27
CA THR A 39 10.06 6.15 12.83
C THR A 39 10.40 6.02 11.36
N ASN A 40 10.78 4.80 10.93
CA ASN A 40 11.00 4.50 9.52
C ASN A 40 9.77 4.85 8.67
N SER A 41 8.57 4.52 9.15
CA SER A 41 7.32 4.83 8.44
C SER A 41 7.10 6.33 8.30
N LEU A 42 7.40 7.12 9.34
CA LEU A 42 7.31 8.59 9.25
C LEU A 42 8.27 9.12 8.20
N LEU A 43 9.53 8.70 8.23
CA LEU A 43 10.54 9.14 7.26
C LEU A 43 10.12 8.78 5.82
N ASN A 44 9.68 7.55 5.58
CA ASN A 44 9.29 7.09 4.26
C ASN A 44 8.06 7.85 3.71
N SER A 45 7.07 8.15 4.56
CA SER A 45 5.93 8.98 4.17
C SER A 45 6.35 10.41 3.79
N TRP A 46 7.29 11.02 4.51
CA TRP A 46 7.81 12.35 4.18
C TRP A 46 8.63 12.36 2.88
N VAL A 47 9.43 11.32 2.63
CA VAL A 47 10.15 11.16 1.37
C VAL A 47 9.16 11.03 0.21
N ALA A 48 8.10 10.25 0.35
CA ALA A 48 7.05 10.13 -0.67
C ALA A 48 6.39 11.49 -0.97
N VAL A 49 6.04 12.26 0.06
CA VAL A 49 5.50 13.62 -0.11
C VAL A 49 6.49 14.52 -0.84
N PHE A 50 7.77 14.48 -0.47
CA PHE A 50 8.80 15.29 -1.14
C PHE A 50 8.94 14.93 -2.62
N ILE A 51 8.94 13.64 -2.95
CA ILE A 51 8.95 13.15 -4.34
C ILE A 51 7.73 13.67 -5.10
N LEU A 52 6.53 13.57 -4.51
CA LEU A 52 5.30 14.06 -5.13
C LEU A 52 5.33 15.57 -5.35
N VAL A 53 5.77 16.35 -4.36
CA VAL A 53 5.91 17.81 -4.49
C VAL A 53 6.86 18.16 -5.62
N VAL A 54 8.05 17.54 -5.67
CA VAL A 54 9.01 17.75 -6.77
C VAL A 54 8.39 17.34 -8.11
N PHE A 55 7.71 16.19 -8.18
CA PHE A 55 7.02 15.74 -9.37
C PHE A 55 5.98 16.76 -9.86
N PHE A 56 5.11 17.25 -8.98
CA PHE A 56 4.11 18.25 -9.31
C PHE A 56 4.72 19.59 -9.69
N ILE A 57 5.82 20.01 -9.07
CA ILE A 57 6.56 21.22 -9.49
C ILE A 57 7.15 21.04 -10.88
N LEU A 58 7.72 19.87 -11.20
CA LEU A 58 8.30 19.59 -12.52
C LEU A 58 7.24 19.53 -13.62
N VAL A 59 6.09 18.89 -13.35
CA VAL A 59 4.94 18.85 -14.25
C VAL A 59 4.32 20.25 -14.38
N GLY A 60 4.12 20.94 -13.26
CA GLY A 60 3.54 22.29 -13.19
C GLY A 60 4.41 23.37 -13.82
N LYS A 61 5.73 23.28 -13.71
CA LYS A 61 6.68 24.18 -14.40
C LYS A 61 6.56 24.10 -15.93
N LYS A 62 6.04 23.00 -16.46
CA LYS A 62 5.85 22.76 -17.89
C LYS A 62 4.43 23.04 -18.38
N VAL A 63 3.55 23.63 -17.57
CA VAL A 63 2.39 24.38 -18.10
C VAL A 63 2.90 25.72 -18.68
N ALA A 64 3.91 25.61 -19.55
CA ALA A 64 4.41 26.71 -20.35
C ALA A 64 3.41 26.90 -21.49
N LYS A 65 3.11 28.16 -21.79
CA LYS A 65 2.29 28.64 -22.90
C LYS A 65 2.71 28.11 -24.30
N ILE A 66 3.79 27.32 -24.36
CA ILE A 66 4.36 26.71 -25.57
C ILE A 66 4.48 25.20 -25.29
N PRO A 67 3.71 24.35 -25.99
CA PRO A 67 3.71 22.91 -25.79
C PRO A 67 5.07 22.32 -26.17
N LYS A 68 5.63 21.44 -25.32
CA LYS A 68 6.84 20.65 -25.64
C LYS A 68 6.74 19.23 -25.10
N GLY A 69 6.95 18.24 -25.96
CA GLY A 69 6.97 16.81 -25.62
C GLY A 69 5.66 16.11 -25.99
N ALA A 70 5.09 15.34 -25.07
CA ALA A 70 3.86 14.56 -25.30
C ALA A 70 2.67 15.39 -25.76
N GLN A 71 2.61 16.68 -25.40
CA GLN A 71 1.57 17.61 -25.87
C GLN A 71 1.58 17.83 -27.39
N ASN A 72 2.75 17.74 -28.06
CA ASN A 72 2.86 17.83 -29.53
C ASN A 72 2.25 16.61 -30.25
N ILE A 73 2.18 15.46 -29.58
CA ILE A 73 1.59 14.23 -30.13
C ILE A 73 0.06 14.30 -30.02
N PHE A 74 -0.45 14.89 -28.92
CA PHE A 74 -1.89 15.09 -28.74
C PHE A 74 -2.46 16.24 -29.57
N GLU A 75 -1.66 17.24 -29.95
CA GLU A 75 -2.09 18.32 -30.85
C GLU A 75 -2.11 17.92 -32.34
N ILE A 76 -1.57 16.73 -32.71
CA ILE A 76 -1.48 16.29 -34.12
C ILE A 76 -2.66 15.40 -34.57
N ILE A 77 -3.55 15.03 -33.65
CA ILE A 77 -4.76 14.21 -33.90
C ILE A 77 -5.98 15.14 -33.91
#